data_AF-A0A6B2G590-F1
#
_entry.id   AF-A0A6B2G590-F1
#
_cell.length_a   1.000
_cell.length_b   1.000
_cell.length_c   1.000
_cell.angle_alpha   90.00
_cell.angle_beta   90.00
_cell.angle_gamma   90.00
#
_symmetry.space_group_name_H-M   'P 1'
#
loop_
_entity.id
_entity.type
_entity.pdbx_description
1 polymer ?
#
loop_
_entity_poly.entity_id
_entity_poly.type
_entity_poly.pdbx_seq_one_letter_code
_entity_poly.pdbx_strand_id
1 'polypeptide(L)'
;EKLKKKLTCKNLKYWGSDRSRYLIEIPTDIVSSTNFPNNFEFKSQRKGFKRYSSPKCQNLFSELVIAEESKKSALRNVFILLIKKIIYHKKILLEFVKRISMIDCLMAFSYFSSGVVTNGILTRPMLIESPTPILEIKDGYHPCLSTVKTNIVSNHISMGT
;
A
#
# COMPACT_ATOMS: atom_id res chain seq x y z
N GLU A 1 -12.60 -11.33 -36.91
CA GLU A 1 -13.16 -11.25 -38.28
C GLU A 1 -13.54 -12.58 -38.92
N LYS A 2 -12.66 -13.60 -38.92
CA LYS A 2 -12.95 -14.92 -39.52
C LYS A 2 -14.26 -15.55 -39.01
N LEU A 3 -14.52 -15.47 -37.70
CA LEU A 3 -15.78 -15.95 -37.09
C LEU A 3 -17.01 -15.15 -37.50
N LYS A 4 -16.89 -13.83 -37.68
CA LYS A 4 -17.98 -12.95 -38.14
C LYS A 4 -18.42 -13.31 -39.57
N LYS A 5 -17.45 -13.63 -40.44
CA LYS A 5 -17.72 -14.13 -41.79
C LYS A 5 -18.35 -15.53 -41.77
N LYS A 6 -17.86 -16.44 -40.91
CA LYS A 6 -18.36 -17.83 -40.83
C LYS A 6 -19.79 -17.94 -40.29
N LEU A 7 -20.18 -17.08 -39.34
CA LEU A 7 -21.51 -17.08 -38.72
C LEU A 7 -22.46 -16.03 -39.35
N THR A 8 -22.05 -15.38 -40.44
CA THR A 8 -22.80 -14.31 -41.12
C THR A 8 -23.31 -13.24 -40.14
N CYS A 9 -22.53 -12.97 -39.08
CA CYS A 9 -22.91 -12.09 -37.98
C CYS A 9 -21.86 -10.99 -37.79
N LYS A 10 -22.22 -9.76 -38.11
CA LYS A 10 -21.32 -8.59 -37.96
C LYS A 10 -21.14 -8.17 -36.50
N ASN A 11 -22.13 -8.47 -35.64
CA ASN A 11 -22.23 -7.98 -34.26
C ASN A 11 -21.68 -8.92 -33.19
N LEU A 12 -20.85 -9.92 -33.54
CA LEU A 12 -20.17 -10.76 -32.55
C LEU A 12 -19.24 -9.92 -31.66
N LYS A 13 -19.30 -10.18 -30.35
CA LYS A 13 -18.46 -9.56 -29.32
C LYS A 13 -17.80 -10.65 -28.48
N TYR A 14 -16.58 -10.36 -28.02
CA TYR A 14 -15.98 -11.13 -26.95
C TYR A 14 -16.54 -10.68 -25.61
N TRP A 15 -16.70 -11.62 -24.69
CA TRP A 15 -17.24 -11.40 -23.37
C TRP A 15 -16.43 -12.18 -22.32
N GLY A 16 -16.50 -11.69 -21.09
CA GLY A 16 -16.07 -12.39 -19.89
C GLY A 16 -14.81 -11.82 -19.26
N SER A 17 -14.52 -12.29 -18.06
CA SER A 17 -13.44 -11.81 -17.20
C SER A 17 -12.64 -12.99 -16.64
N ASP A 18 -11.38 -12.73 -16.32
CA ASP A 18 -10.46 -13.68 -15.71
C ASP A 18 -10.42 -15.06 -16.42
N ARG A 19 -10.96 -16.11 -15.79
CA ARG A 19 -11.03 -17.49 -16.32
C ARG A 19 -12.05 -17.70 -17.43
N SER A 20 -12.89 -16.71 -17.69
CA SER A 20 -13.95 -16.73 -18.71
C SER A 20 -13.74 -15.69 -19.82
N ARG A 21 -12.51 -15.17 -19.99
CA ARG A 21 -12.20 -14.18 -21.04
C ARG A 21 -12.39 -14.78 -22.44
N TYR A 22 -12.67 -13.88 -23.40
CA TYR A 22 -12.75 -14.20 -24.83
C TYR A 22 -13.83 -15.24 -25.21
N LEU A 23 -14.88 -15.39 -24.40
CA LEU A 23 -16.07 -16.11 -24.83
C LEU A 23 -16.76 -15.34 -25.94
N ILE A 24 -17.27 -16.04 -26.94
CA ILE A 24 -17.95 -15.44 -28.09
C ILE A 24 -19.43 -15.33 -27.72
N GLU A 25 -19.94 -14.10 -27.62
CA GLU A 25 -21.35 -13.85 -27.41
C GLU A 25 -22.09 -13.83 -28.76
N ILE A 26 -23.07 -14.72 -28.91
CA ILE A 26 -23.78 -14.99 -30.17
C ILE A 26 -25.29 -14.82 -29.93
N PRO A 27 -26.02 -14.05 -30.77
CA PRO A 27 -27.48 -13.94 -30.70
C PRO A 27 -28.17 -15.31 -30.77
N THR A 28 -29.23 -15.51 -29.98
CA THR A 28 -29.97 -16.77 -29.94
C THR A 28 -30.48 -17.23 -31.31
N ASP A 29 -30.91 -16.27 -32.14
CA ASP A 29 -31.52 -16.53 -33.46
C ASP A 29 -30.56 -17.22 -34.43
N ILE A 30 -29.27 -16.88 -34.32
CA ILE A 30 -28.20 -17.45 -35.15
C ILE A 30 -27.83 -18.86 -34.68
N VAL A 31 -27.87 -19.07 -33.36
CA VAL A 31 -27.59 -20.37 -32.75
C VAL A 31 -28.70 -21.38 -33.05
N SER A 32 -29.95 -20.93 -33.19
CA SER A 32 -31.07 -21.77 -33.61
C SER A 32 -31.11 -22.08 -35.10
N SER A 33 -30.21 -21.50 -35.91
CA SER A 33 -30.13 -21.81 -37.34
C SER A 33 -29.43 -23.15 -37.58
N THR A 34 -29.85 -23.89 -38.61
CA THR A 34 -29.31 -25.22 -39.00
C THR A 34 -27.82 -25.18 -39.38
N ASN A 35 -27.24 -23.99 -39.58
CA ASN A 35 -25.86 -23.79 -40.01
C ASN A 35 -24.89 -23.50 -38.85
N PHE A 36 -25.33 -23.59 -37.58
CA PHE A 36 -24.44 -23.36 -36.44
C PHE A 36 -23.42 -24.51 -36.28
N PRO A 37 -22.11 -24.22 -36.16
CA PRO A 37 -21.12 -25.29 -36.08
C PRO A 37 -21.19 -26.08 -34.76
N ASN A 38 -21.28 -27.40 -34.85
CA ASN A 38 -21.37 -28.30 -33.69
C ASN A 38 -20.13 -28.33 -32.79
N ASN A 39 -18.99 -27.81 -33.26
CA ASN A 39 -17.73 -27.83 -32.51
C ASN A 39 -17.59 -26.67 -31.51
N PHE A 40 -18.64 -25.87 -31.30
CA PHE A 40 -18.64 -24.77 -30.33
C PHE A 40 -19.16 -25.28 -28.99
N GLU A 41 -18.37 -25.08 -27.94
CA GLU A 41 -18.75 -25.49 -26.59
C GLU A 41 -19.54 -24.38 -25.91
N PHE A 42 -20.75 -24.70 -25.44
CA PHE A 42 -21.58 -23.77 -24.69
C PHE A 42 -20.98 -23.51 -23.30
N LYS A 43 -20.95 -22.25 -22.87
CA LYS A 43 -20.41 -21.87 -21.55
C LYS A 43 -21.42 -21.15 -20.65
N SER A 44 -22.22 -20.24 -21.20
CA SER A 44 -23.22 -19.49 -20.44
C SER A 44 -24.22 -18.81 -21.36
N GLN A 45 -25.29 -18.23 -20.81
CA GLN A 45 -26.28 -17.48 -21.58
C GLN A 45 -26.81 -16.27 -20.82
N ARG A 46 -27.35 -15.32 -21.56
CA ARG A 46 -28.19 -14.21 -21.07
C ARG A 46 -29.39 -14.04 -22.01
N LYS A 47 -30.38 -13.25 -21.62
CA LYS A 47 -31.54 -12.98 -22.49
C LYS A 47 -31.08 -12.47 -23.86
N GLY A 48 -31.47 -13.18 -24.92
CA GLY A 48 -31.15 -12.88 -26.32
C GLY A 48 -29.76 -13.31 -26.81
N PHE A 49 -28.86 -13.82 -25.95
CA PHE A 49 -27.51 -14.21 -26.34
C PHE A 49 -27.00 -15.46 -25.63
N LYS A 50 -26.32 -16.35 -26.36
CA LYS A 50 -25.60 -17.50 -25.82
C LYS A 50 -24.10 -17.30 -26.01
N ARG A 51 -23.30 -17.76 -25.03
CA ARG A 51 -21.85 -17.60 -25.01
C ARG A 51 -21.16 -18.92 -25.23
N TYR A 52 -20.26 -18.94 -26.21
CA TYR A 52 -19.57 -20.14 -26.66
C TYR A 52 -18.06 -19.95 -26.65
N SER A 53 -17.34 -21.07 -26.59
CA SER A 53 -15.92 -21.13 -26.90
C SER A 53 -15.68 -22.04 -28.10
N SER A 54 -14.82 -21.60 -29.02
CA SER A 54 -14.38 -22.44 -30.14
C SER A 54 -13.07 -23.15 -29.78
N PRO A 55 -12.74 -24.31 -30.36
CA PRO A 55 -11.49 -25.03 -30.05
C PRO A 55 -10.25 -24.16 -30.26
N LYS A 56 -10.26 -23.33 -31.32
CA LYS A 56 -9.19 -22.37 -31.57
C LYS A 56 -9.08 -21.29 -30.49
N CYS A 57 -10.22 -20.79 -30.00
CA CYS A 57 -10.23 -19.83 -28.88
C CYS A 57 -9.70 -20.46 -27.60
N GLN A 58 -10.02 -21.73 -27.33
CA GLN A 58 -9.50 -22.45 -26.16
C GLN A 58 -7.98 -22.61 -26.22
N ASN A 59 -7.44 -23.04 -27.37
CA ASN A 59 -6.00 -23.18 -27.55
C ASN A 59 -5.27 -21.84 -27.38
N LEU A 60 -5.73 -20.79 -28.06
CA LEU A 60 -5.12 -19.46 -27.94
C LEU A 60 -5.26 -18.88 -26.53
N PHE A 61 -6.36 -19.16 -25.83
CA PHE A 61 -6.53 -18.73 -24.45
C PHE A 61 -5.56 -19.47 -23.51
N SER A 62 -5.33 -20.77 -23.72
CA SER A 62 -4.35 -21.53 -22.94
C SER A 62 -2.92 -21.01 -23.15
N GLU A 63 -2.52 -20.73 -24.39
CA GLU A 63 -1.23 -20.11 -24.71
C GLU A 63 -1.09 -18.73 -24.06
N LEU A 64 -2.14 -17.92 -24.10
CA LEU A 64 -2.18 -16.60 -23.46
C LEU A 64 -2.01 -16.69 -21.94
N VAL A 65 -2.70 -17.64 -21.28
CA VAL A 65 -2.56 -17.83 -19.83
C VAL A 65 -1.14 -18.22 -19.46
N ILE A 66 -0.53 -19.17 -20.18
CA ILE A 66 0.86 -19.58 -19.95
C ILE A 66 1.83 -18.39 -20.14
N ALA A 67 1.62 -17.59 -21.19
CA ALA A 67 2.44 -16.41 -21.44
C ALA A 67 2.26 -15.33 -20.36
N GLU A 68 1.04 -15.11 -19.88
CA GLU A 68 0.75 -14.19 -18.78
C GLU A 68 1.41 -14.65 -17.46
N GLU A 69 1.35 -15.94 -17.15
CA GLU A 69 2.00 -16.53 -15.97
C GLU A 69 3.53 -16.41 -16.05
N SER A 70 4.11 -16.72 -17.21
CA SER A 70 5.55 -16.55 -17.46
C SER A 70 5.98 -15.09 -17.28
N LYS A 71 5.23 -14.15 -17.87
CA LYS A 71 5.47 -12.70 -17.68
C LYS A 71 5.37 -12.31 -16.20
N LYS A 72 4.36 -12.80 -15.48
CA LYS A 72 4.18 -12.50 -14.05
C LYS A 72 5.36 -13.02 -13.22
N SER A 73 5.84 -14.22 -13.52
CA SER A 73 7.03 -14.81 -12.88
C SER A 73 8.30 -13.98 -13.15
N ALA A 74 8.52 -13.60 -14.40
CA ALA A 74 9.65 -12.75 -14.79
C ALA A 74 9.62 -11.39 -14.07
N LEU A 75 8.45 -10.72 -14.02
CA LEU A 75 8.29 -9.45 -13.30
C LEU A 75 8.54 -9.59 -11.80
N ARG A 76 8.08 -10.68 -11.18
CA ARG A 76 8.37 -10.97 -9.77
C ARG A 76 9.88 -11.11 -9.54
N ASN A 77 10.59 -11.79 -10.43
CA ASN A 77 12.04 -11.94 -10.32
C ASN A 77 12.75 -10.58 -10.45
N VAL A 78 12.35 -9.76 -11.43
CA VAL A 78 12.87 -8.38 -11.59
C VAL A 78 12.67 -7.58 -10.31
N PHE A 79 11.49 -7.64 -9.71
CA PHE A 79 11.21 -6.96 -8.45
C PHE A 79 12.14 -7.44 -7.32
N ILE A 80 12.34 -8.76 -7.18
CA ILE A 80 13.27 -9.31 -6.18
C ILE A 80 14.69 -8.79 -6.39
N LEU A 81 15.16 -8.70 -7.63
CA LEU A 81 16.48 -8.16 -7.95
C LEU A 81 16.61 -6.67 -7.59
N LEU A 82 15.57 -5.87 -7.86
CA LEU A 82 15.53 -4.46 -7.45
C LEU A 82 15.60 -4.32 -5.93
N ILE A 83 14.80 -5.10 -5.19
CA ILE A 83 14.81 -5.09 -3.72
C ILE A 83 16.17 -5.54 -3.19
N LYS A 84 16.81 -6.57 -3.76
CA LYS A 84 18.17 -6.99 -3.38
C LYS A 84 19.18 -5.84 -3.53
N LYS A 85 19.09 -5.06 -4.61
CA LYS A 85 19.96 -3.88 -4.83
C LYS A 85 19.74 -2.80 -3.78
N ILE A 86 18.51 -2.60 -3.31
CA ILE A 86 18.21 -1.66 -2.21
C ILE A 86 18.76 -2.19 -0.88
N ILE A 87 18.51 -3.47 -0.58
CA ILE A 87 18.97 -4.11 0.67
C ILE A 87 20.50 -4.12 0.77
N TYR A 88 21.21 -4.19 -0.36
CA TYR A 88 22.67 -4.05 -0.38
C TYR A 88 23.14 -2.76 0.32
N HIS A 89 22.39 -1.66 0.19
CA HIS A 89 22.70 -0.38 0.81
C HIS A 89 22.00 -0.17 2.18
N LYS A 90 21.42 -1.21 2.78
CA LYS A 90 20.61 -1.08 4.02
C LYS A 90 21.36 -0.38 5.16
N LYS A 91 22.66 -0.60 5.31
CA LYS A 91 23.45 -0.02 6.41
C LYS A 91 23.45 1.51 6.35
N ILE A 92 23.69 2.05 5.16
CA ILE A 92 23.71 3.50 4.91
C ILE A 92 22.30 4.08 5.11
N LEU A 93 21.27 3.40 4.60
CA LEU A 93 19.89 3.84 4.77
C LEU A 93 19.47 3.87 6.25
N LEU A 94 19.82 2.83 7.02
CA LEU A 94 19.52 2.77 8.46
C LEU A 94 20.30 3.83 9.24
N GLU A 95 21.56 4.07 8.90
CA GLU A 95 22.32 5.15 9.53
C GLU A 95 21.70 6.51 9.23
N PHE A 96 21.32 6.76 7.98
CA PHE A 96 20.62 7.99 7.60
C PHE A 96 19.33 8.20 8.38
N VAL A 97 18.48 7.16 8.48
CA VAL A 97 17.25 7.21 9.28
C VAL A 97 17.56 7.51 10.76
N LYS A 98 18.60 6.89 11.33
CA LYS A 98 19.03 7.16 12.71
C LYS A 98 19.47 8.61 12.92
N ARG A 99 20.17 9.20 11.93
CA ARG A 99 20.57 10.62 12.01
C ARG A 99 19.36 11.54 11.93
N ILE A 100 18.43 11.27 11.02
CA ILE A 100 17.19 12.04 10.91
C ILE A 100 16.36 11.94 12.19
N SER A 101 16.20 10.73 12.76
CA SER A 101 15.44 10.57 14.01
C SER A 101 16.08 11.32 15.17
N MET A 102 17.41 11.37 15.23
CA MET A 102 18.10 12.16 16.26
C MET A 102 17.84 13.66 16.08
N ILE A 103 17.88 14.15 14.84
CA ILE A 103 17.57 15.55 14.54
C ILE A 103 16.11 15.87 14.90
N ASP A 104 15.16 14.99 14.55
CA ASP A 104 13.75 15.14 14.88
C ASP A 104 13.53 15.26 16.40
N CYS A 105 14.14 14.37 17.19
CA CYS A 105 14.09 14.46 18.65
C CYS A 105 14.72 15.76 19.19
N LEU A 106 15.87 16.16 18.67
CA LEU A 106 16.54 17.39 19.10
C LEU A 106 15.72 18.64 18.75
N MET A 107 15.08 18.66 17.59
CA MET A 107 14.18 19.74 17.18
C MET A 107 12.93 19.80 18.07
N ALA A 108 12.34 18.65 18.41
CA ALA A 108 11.23 18.59 19.34
C ALA A 108 11.61 19.12 20.74
N PHE A 109 12.78 18.73 21.26
CA PHE A 109 13.27 19.28 22.54
C PHE A 109 13.59 20.76 22.45
N SER A 110 14.17 21.23 21.35
CA SER A 110 14.43 22.66 21.13
C SER A 110 13.14 23.47 21.08
N TYR A 111 12.11 22.96 20.41
CA TYR A 111 10.81 23.60 20.31
C TYR A 111 10.07 23.64 21.65
N PHE A 112 10.17 22.56 22.45
CA PHE A 112 9.65 22.58 23.82
C PHE A 112 10.42 23.58 24.69
N SER A 113 11.76 23.54 24.64
CA SER A 113 12.64 24.37 25.46
C SER A 113 12.61 25.86 25.09
N SER A 114 12.13 26.22 23.90
CA SER A 114 11.94 27.62 23.50
C SER A 114 10.75 28.29 24.22
N GLY A 115 9.96 27.53 24.99
CA GLY A 115 8.84 28.06 25.76
C GLY A 115 7.60 28.38 24.91
N VAL A 116 7.62 28.10 23.60
CA VAL A 116 6.52 28.43 22.68
C VAL A 116 5.23 27.70 23.02
N VAL A 117 5.35 26.50 23.60
CA VAL A 117 4.21 25.62 23.93
C VAL A 117 3.89 25.54 25.42
N THR A 118 4.69 26.20 26.28
CA THR A 118 4.54 26.15 27.73
C THR A 118 4.30 27.52 28.32
N ASN A 119 3.39 27.62 29.28
CA ASN A 119 3.27 28.80 30.12
C ASN A 119 4.31 28.72 31.24
N GLY A 120 5.30 29.61 31.25
CA GLY A 120 6.30 29.71 32.32
C GLY A 120 7.73 29.90 31.81
N ILE A 121 8.66 30.14 32.74
CA ILE A 121 10.09 30.25 32.45
C ILE A 121 10.68 28.84 32.46
N LEU A 122 11.24 28.41 31.33
CA LEU A 122 12.04 27.18 31.27
C LEU A 122 13.49 27.50 31.58
N THR A 123 14.18 26.55 32.20
CA THR A 123 15.60 26.67 32.52
C THR A 123 16.36 25.42 32.09
N ARG A 124 17.66 25.58 31.81
CA ARG A 124 18.54 24.44 31.54
C ARG A 124 18.91 23.78 32.87
N PRO A 125 18.60 22.50 33.10
CA PRO A 125 18.96 21.83 34.33
C PRO A 125 20.48 21.73 34.46
N MET A 126 20.98 21.90 35.69
CA MET A 126 22.39 21.70 36.02
C MET A 126 22.56 20.28 36.55
N LEU A 127 23.41 19.50 35.88
CA LEU A 127 23.83 18.18 36.36
C LEU A 127 25.12 18.37 37.15
N ILE A 128 25.09 18.06 38.44
CA ILE A 128 26.24 18.16 39.34
C ILE A 128 26.67 16.78 39.80
N GLU A 129 27.98 16.58 39.93
CA GLU A 129 28.53 15.44 40.67
C GLU A 129 28.51 15.79 42.15
N SER A 130 27.83 14.98 42.95
CA SER A 130 27.68 15.19 44.38
C SER A 130 27.94 13.88 45.14
N PRO A 131 28.59 13.93 46.31
CA PRO A 131 28.77 12.75 47.16
C PRO A 131 27.45 12.18 47.67
N THR A 132 26.39 13.00 47.71
CA THR A 132 25.02 12.59 48.08
C THR A 132 24.02 12.91 46.97
N PRO A 133 22.94 12.13 46.81
CA PRO A 133 21.91 12.42 45.83
C PRO A 133 21.12 13.67 46.23
N ILE A 134 21.04 14.64 45.32
CA ILE A 134 20.37 15.94 45.54
C ILE A 134 19.42 16.22 44.38
N LEU A 135 18.23 16.77 44.70
CA LEU A 135 17.33 17.40 43.73
C LEU A 135 16.85 18.74 44.28
N GLU A 136 17.12 19.81 43.54
CA GLU A 136 16.62 21.15 43.84
C GLU A 136 15.84 21.70 42.63
N ILE A 137 14.57 21.99 42.84
CA ILE A 137 13.68 22.61 41.87
C ILE A 137 13.10 23.84 42.53
N LYS A 138 13.35 25.01 41.94
CA LYS A 138 12.74 26.27 42.36
C LYS A 138 11.66 26.66 41.36
N ASP A 139 10.52 27.11 41.87
CA ASP A 139 9.38 27.56 41.07
C ASP A 139 8.97 26.56 39.97
N GLY A 140 8.96 25.27 40.32
CA GLY A 140 8.66 24.18 39.39
C GLY A 140 7.17 24.11 39.05
N TYR A 141 6.88 23.90 37.76
CA TYR A 141 5.54 23.62 37.25
C TYR A 141 5.43 22.17 36.77
N HIS A 142 4.22 21.61 36.80
CA HIS A 142 3.96 20.30 36.23
C HIS A 142 4.02 20.36 34.68
N PRO A 143 4.91 19.61 34.00
CA PRO A 143 5.21 19.78 32.56
C PRO A 143 4.01 19.69 31.61
N CYS A 144 3.03 18.81 31.90
CA CYS A 144 1.83 18.67 31.06
C CYS A 144 0.69 19.62 31.44
N LEU A 145 0.72 20.21 32.64
CA LEU A 145 -0.31 21.15 33.04
C LEU A 145 0.03 22.55 32.53
N SER A 146 1.32 22.92 32.55
CA SER A 146 1.82 24.20 32.03
C SER A 146 1.50 24.44 30.56
N THR A 147 1.17 23.39 29.80
CA THR A 147 0.77 23.48 28.39
C THR A 147 -0.76 23.62 28.20
N VAL A 148 -1.58 23.37 29.23
CA VAL A 148 -3.04 23.23 29.10
C VAL A 148 -3.84 24.16 30.01
N LYS A 149 -3.36 24.46 31.23
CA LYS A 149 -4.08 25.26 32.22
C LYS A 149 -3.41 26.62 32.46
N THR A 150 -4.23 27.63 32.70
CA THR A 150 -3.81 29.02 32.87
C THR A 150 -3.50 29.42 34.32
N ASN A 151 -3.96 28.66 35.32
CA ASN A 151 -3.80 28.98 36.75
C ASN A 151 -3.11 27.84 37.52
N ILE A 152 -1.85 27.57 37.22
CA ILE A 152 -1.04 26.60 37.96
C ILE A 152 -0.14 27.38 38.91
N VAL A 153 -0.01 26.88 40.13
CA VAL A 153 0.90 27.44 41.14
C VAL A 153 2.23 26.69 41.05
N SER A 154 3.33 27.43 41.09
CA SER A 154 4.68 26.86 41.13
C SER A 154 4.98 26.27 42.51
N ASN A 155 5.82 25.24 42.57
CA ASN A 155 6.26 24.63 43.83
C ASN A 155 7.79 24.54 43.89
N HIS A 156 8.34 24.75 45.08
CA HIS A 156 9.73 24.43 45.38
C HIS A 156 9.83 22.97 45.87
N ILE A 157 10.83 22.25 45.38
CA ILE A 157 11.13 20.87 45.80
C ILE A 157 12.62 20.80 46.11
N SER A 158 12.95 20.38 47.32
CA SER A 158 14.33 20.15 47.75
C SER A 158 14.40 18.77 48.41
N MET A 159 15.23 17.90 47.85
CA MET A 159 15.49 16.55 48.37
C MET A 159 17.00 16.29 48.39
N GLY A 160 17.46 15.57 49.40
CA GLY A 160 18.88 15.40 49.72
C GLY A 160 19.23 16.08 51.03
N THR A 161 20.12 15.48 51.81
CA THR A 161 20.65 16.01 53.07
C THR A 161 21.92 16.81 52.84
#